data_AF-A0A1Q2YE51-F1
#
_entry.id   AF-A0A1Q2YE51-F1
#
_cell.length_a   1.000
_cell.length_b   1.000
_cell.length_c   1.000
_cell.angle_alpha   90.00
_cell.angle_beta   90.00
_cell.angle_gamma   90.00
#
_symmetry.space_group_name_H-M   'P 1'
#
loop_
_entity.id
_entity.type
_entity.pdbx_description
1 polymer ?
#
loop_
_entity_poly.entity_id
_entity_poly.type
_entity_poly.pdbx_seq_one_letter_code
_entity_poly.pdbx_strand_id
1 'polypeptide(L)'
;MNDTKSGKFVGEDDFGNKYYETDDPVEIHMRTRWVEYKDFWRPDASHSEPGWHYWLAYGTDTPPNALKPEEKAVRHLVPEAHHPINWTYTKGAFVPYNTAKPKFESWEAKVAPRA
;
A
#
# COMPACT_ATOMS: atom_id res chain seq x y z
N MET A 1 0.37 2.05 19.23
CA MET A 1 1.12 3.20 19.77
C MET A 1 0.47 3.70 21.06
N ASN A 2 0.52 2.87 22.10
CA ASN A 2 0.15 3.21 23.49
C ASN A 2 0.47 2.01 24.42
N ASP A 3 1.44 1.20 24.01
CA ASP A 3 1.69 -0.14 24.53
C ASP A 3 3.18 -0.42 24.35
N THR A 4 3.85 -0.77 25.45
CA THR A 4 5.31 -0.95 25.47
C THR A 4 5.62 -2.39 25.07
N LYS A 5 6.20 -2.56 23.88
CA LYS A 5 6.59 -3.87 23.35
C LYS A 5 8.10 -3.93 23.17
N SER A 6 8.66 -5.13 23.34
CA SER A 6 10.07 -5.42 23.07
C SER A 6 10.15 -6.66 22.19
N GLY A 7 10.91 -6.57 21.11
CA GLY A 7 11.03 -7.64 20.13
C GLY A 7 12.22 -7.46 19.21
N LYS A 8 12.45 -8.47 18.39
CA LYS A 8 13.51 -8.50 17.39
C LYS A 8 13.08 -7.70 16.17
N PHE A 9 13.97 -6.85 15.66
CA PHE A 9 13.80 -6.19 14.37
C PHE A 9 13.87 -7.22 13.23
N VAL A 10 12.81 -7.31 12.44
CA VAL A 10 12.68 -8.27 11.33
C VAL A 10 13.04 -7.62 10.00
N GLY A 11 12.64 -6.36 9.78
CA GLY A 11 12.97 -5.62 8.57
C GLY A 11 12.29 -4.26 8.49
N GLU A 12 12.62 -3.54 7.41
CA GLU A 12 12.08 -2.22 7.07
C GLU A 12 11.50 -2.30 5.65
N ASP A 13 10.36 -1.65 5.43
CA ASP A 13 9.73 -1.57 4.10
C ASP A 13 10.26 -0.40 3.26
N ASP A 14 9.72 -0.23 2.06
CA ASP A 14 10.06 0.87 1.16
C ASP A 14 9.72 2.25 1.75
N PHE A 15 8.64 2.40 2.54
CA PHE A 15 8.27 3.65 3.20
C PHE A 15 9.17 4.00 4.40
N GLY A 16 9.88 3.03 4.95
CA GLY A 16 10.70 3.14 6.14
C GLY A 16 9.97 2.75 7.44
N ASN A 17 8.87 2.02 7.34
CA ASN A 17 8.19 1.41 8.47
C ASN A 17 8.99 0.19 8.95
N LYS A 18 9.10 0.04 10.27
CA LYS A 18 9.92 -1.01 10.89
C LYS A 18 9.03 -2.09 11.48
N TYR A 19 9.35 -3.35 11.17
CA TYR A 19 8.58 -4.50 11.57
C TYR A 19 9.34 -5.32 12.62
N TYR A 20 8.62 -5.77 13.64
CA TYR A 20 9.17 -6.47 14.78
C TYR A 20 8.36 -7.72 15.10
N GLU A 21 9.02 -8.70 15.68
CA GLU A 21 8.43 -9.94 16.18
C GLU A 21 9.01 -10.28 17.55
N THR A 22 8.21 -10.89 18.42
CA THR A 22 8.64 -11.34 19.74
C THR A 22 8.23 -12.78 20.02
N ASP A 23 9.11 -13.49 20.71
CA ASP A 23 8.89 -14.84 21.24
C ASP A 23 8.53 -14.81 22.73
N ASP A 24 8.26 -13.63 23.30
CA ASP A 24 7.93 -13.47 24.71
C ASP A 24 6.61 -14.18 25.04
N PRO A 25 6.60 -15.15 25.97
CA PRO A 25 5.39 -15.91 26.33
C PRO A 25 4.31 -15.04 27.01
N VAL A 26 4.65 -13.83 27.45
CA VAL A 26 3.68 -12.86 28.01
C VAL A 26 2.76 -12.31 26.91
N GLU A 27 3.22 -12.27 25.66
CA GLU A 27 2.43 -11.77 24.55
C GLU A 27 1.43 -12.81 24.06
N ILE A 28 0.16 -12.41 24.02
CA ILE A 28 -0.91 -13.28 23.55
C ILE A 28 -0.83 -13.50 22.03
N HIS A 29 -1.46 -14.58 21.57
CA HIS A 29 -1.63 -14.85 20.14
C HIS A 29 -2.20 -13.61 19.41
N MET A 30 -1.71 -13.38 18.19
CA MET A 30 -1.97 -12.19 17.35
C MET A 30 -1.35 -10.86 17.83
N ARG A 31 -0.59 -10.83 18.94
CA ARG A 31 0.15 -9.64 19.40
C ARG A 31 1.68 -9.79 19.39
N THR A 32 2.18 -10.87 18.80
CA THR A 32 3.61 -11.17 18.72
C THR A 32 4.33 -10.40 17.60
N ARG A 33 3.61 -9.97 16.56
CA ARG A 33 4.13 -9.13 15.46
C ARG A 33 3.52 -7.73 15.52
N TRP A 34 4.32 -6.70 15.28
CA TRP A 34 3.85 -5.31 15.16
C TRP A 34 4.71 -4.48 14.21
N VAL A 35 4.18 -3.32 13.86
CA VAL A 35 4.84 -2.32 13.02
C VAL A 35 4.99 -1.01 13.79
N GLU A 36 6.15 -0.38 13.63
CA GLU A 36 6.40 1.02 13.99
C GLU A 36 6.44 1.82 12.69
N TYR A 37 5.39 2.61 12.46
CA TYR A 37 5.31 3.47 11.29
C TYR A 37 6.35 4.59 11.37
N LYS A 38 6.92 4.95 10.21
CA LYS A 38 7.85 6.08 10.10
C LYS A 38 7.21 7.41 10.49
N ASP A 39 5.97 7.64 10.03
CA ASP A 39 5.18 8.77 10.48
C ASP A 39 4.48 8.41 11.80
N PHE A 40 5.13 8.79 12.89
CA PHE A 40 4.62 8.58 14.25
C PHE A 40 3.32 9.34 14.50
N TRP A 41 3.16 10.56 13.97
CA TRP A 41 2.02 11.41 14.30
C TRP A 41 0.77 11.09 13.49
N ARG A 42 0.94 10.57 12.27
CA ARG A 42 -0.14 10.22 11.36
C ARG A 42 0.09 8.83 10.76
N PRO A 43 0.08 7.77 11.59
CA PRO A 43 0.18 6.41 11.09
C PRO A 43 -1.08 6.05 10.30
N ASP A 44 -0.91 5.40 9.15
CA ASP A 44 -1.99 4.87 8.34
C ASP A 44 -1.66 3.44 7.94
N ALA A 45 -2.63 2.54 8.03
CA ALA A 45 -2.42 1.12 7.72
C ALA A 45 -2.11 0.87 6.23
N SER A 46 -2.53 1.78 5.34
CA SER A 46 -2.23 1.70 3.92
C SER A 46 -0.78 2.02 3.57
N HIS A 47 0.02 2.51 4.52
CA HIS A 47 1.46 2.75 4.34
C HIS A 47 2.29 1.48 4.47
N SER A 48 1.69 0.35 4.86
CA SER A 48 2.39 -0.93 4.97
C SER A 48 2.48 -1.61 3.61
N GLU A 49 3.69 -1.93 3.17
CA GLU A 49 3.89 -2.62 1.89
C GLU A 49 3.08 -3.95 1.84
N PRO A 50 2.52 -4.34 0.67
CA PRO A 50 1.66 -5.52 0.57
C PRO A 50 2.24 -6.82 1.14
N GLY A 51 3.53 -7.08 0.93
CA GLY A 51 4.19 -8.27 1.48
C GLY A 51 4.26 -8.25 3.01
N TRP A 52 4.63 -7.09 3.57
CA TRP A 52 4.68 -6.88 5.02
C TRP A 52 3.29 -6.89 5.65
N HIS A 53 2.28 -6.37 4.96
CA HIS A 53 0.89 -6.43 5.40
C HIS A 53 0.42 -7.89 5.58
N TYR A 54 0.76 -8.79 4.66
CA TYR A 54 0.40 -10.20 4.75
C TYR A 54 1.13 -10.93 5.89
N TRP A 55 2.42 -10.65 6.07
CA TRP A 55 3.21 -11.21 7.18
C TRP A 55 2.74 -10.70 8.56
N LEU A 56 2.44 -9.41 8.67
CA LEU A 56 1.93 -8.78 9.89
C LEU A 56 0.58 -9.38 10.31
N ALA A 57 -0.25 -9.76 9.33
CA ALA A 57 -1.54 -10.40 9.53
C ALA A 57 -1.46 -11.93 9.76
N TYR A 58 -0.26 -12.50 9.95
CA TYR A 58 -0.03 -13.94 10.12
C TYR A 58 -0.49 -14.79 8.93
N GLY A 59 -0.54 -14.22 7.72
CA GLY A 59 -0.82 -14.97 6.50
C GLY A 59 0.36 -15.84 6.04
N THR A 60 1.57 -15.44 6.40
CA THR A 60 2.82 -16.17 6.14
C THR A 60 3.75 -16.03 7.34
N ASP A 61 4.57 -17.06 7.58
CA ASP A 61 5.65 -17.00 8.58
C ASP A 61 6.92 -16.37 8.01
N THR A 62 7.15 -16.51 6.70
CA THR A 62 8.31 -15.95 6.03
C THR A 62 8.08 -14.47 5.72
N PRO A 63 8.91 -13.55 6.24
CA PRO A 63 8.80 -12.12 5.92
C PRO A 63 9.27 -11.85 4.48
N PRO A 64 8.81 -10.75 3.84
CA PRO A 64 9.06 -10.48 2.42
C PRO A 64 10.54 -10.26 2.06
N ASN A 65 11.36 -9.83 3.03
CA ASN A 65 12.81 -9.70 2.85
C ASN A 65 13.55 -11.04 2.81
N ALA A 66 12.96 -12.11 3.35
CA ALA A 66 13.51 -13.47 3.36
C ALA A 66 13.02 -14.34 2.19
N LEU A 67 12.07 -13.84 1.38
CA LEU A 67 11.56 -14.57 0.21
C LEU A 67 12.65 -14.73 -0.85
N LYS A 68 12.68 -15.92 -1.46
CA LYS A 68 13.58 -16.22 -2.57
C LYS A 68 13.17 -15.44 -3.82
N PRO A 69 14.11 -15.15 -4.75
CA PRO A 69 13.78 -14.41 -5.97
C PRO A 69 12.65 -15.03 -6.79
N GLU A 70 12.51 -16.36 -6.78
CA GLU A 70 11.49 -17.09 -7.53
C GLU A 70 10.09 -16.95 -6.93
N GLU A 71 10.00 -16.62 -5.64
CA GLU A 71 8.74 -16.41 -4.90
C GLU A 71 8.23 -14.97 -5.04
N LYS A 72 9.07 -14.05 -5.52
CA LYS A 72 8.73 -12.64 -5.72
C LYS A 72 8.00 -12.44 -7.04
N ALA A 73 6.88 -11.72 -6.98
CA ALA A 73 6.11 -11.39 -8.18
C ALA A 73 6.92 -10.50 -9.13
N VAL A 74 6.95 -10.86 -10.42
CA VAL A 74 7.56 -10.04 -11.47
C VAL A 74 6.65 -8.85 -11.78
N ARG A 75 7.10 -7.62 -11.50
CA ARG A 75 6.37 -6.39 -11.84
C ARG A 75 6.74 -5.92 -13.25
N HIS A 76 5.74 -5.70 -14.10
CA HIS A 76 5.92 -5.22 -15.48
C HIS A 76 5.97 -3.68 -15.60
N LEU A 77 5.62 -2.94 -14.55
CA LEU A 77 5.58 -1.48 -14.54
C LEU A 77 6.81 -0.89 -13.85
N VAL A 78 7.22 0.31 -14.27
CA VAL A 78 8.28 1.10 -13.63
C VAL A 78 7.94 1.23 -12.15
N PRO A 79 8.84 0.87 -11.21
CA PRO A 79 8.53 1.00 -9.81
C PRO A 79 8.45 2.48 -9.47
N GLU A 80 7.30 2.94 -8.99
CA GLU A 80 7.31 4.07 -8.06
C GLU A 80 8.28 3.75 -6.92
N ALA A 81 8.94 4.77 -6.37
CA ALA A 81 9.91 4.57 -5.29
C ALA A 81 9.28 3.87 -4.07
N HIS A 82 7.97 3.99 -3.91
CA HIS A 82 7.19 3.36 -2.86
C HIS A 82 5.85 2.82 -3.40
N HIS A 83 5.26 1.85 -2.71
CA HIS A 83 3.92 1.38 -3.02
C HIS A 83 2.85 2.50 -2.89
N PRO A 84 1.73 2.41 -3.62
CA PRO A 84 0.68 3.42 -3.54
C PRO A 84 -0.04 3.35 -2.18
N ILE A 85 -0.17 4.50 -1.53
CA ILE A 85 -0.93 4.67 -0.28
C ILE A 85 -2.39 5.05 -0.56
N ASN A 86 -3.22 5.03 0.49
CA ASN A 86 -4.59 5.49 0.38
C ASN A 86 -4.66 7.02 0.27
N TRP A 87 -5.15 7.50 -0.87
CA TRP A 87 -5.34 8.92 -1.15
C TRP A 87 -6.76 9.45 -0.89
N THR A 88 -7.63 8.68 -0.22
CA THR A 88 -9.01 9.10 0.05
C THR A 88 -9.08 10.45 0.76
N TYR A 89 -10.09 11.28 0.43
CA TYR A 89 -10.25 12.64 0.97
C TYR A 89 -9.07 13.59 0.72
N THR A 90 -8.16 13.27 -0.21
CA THR A 90 -7.08 14.15 -0.68
C THR A 90 -7.27 14.54 -2.14
N LYS A 91 -6.40 15.42 -2.66
CA LYS A 91 -6.37 15.75 -4.09
C LYS A 91 -6.00 14.57 -5.00
N GLY A 92 -5.35 13.54 -4.45
CA GLY A 92 -4.97 12.32 -5.16
C GLY A 92 -6.04 11.22 -5.13
N ALA A 93 -7.23 11.51 -4.58
CA ALA A 93 -8.30 10.52 -4.49
C ALA A 93 -8.73 10.01 -5.88
N PHE A 94 -9.04 8.72 -5.96
CA PHE A 94 -9.56 8.12 -7.19
C PHE A 94 -10.93 8.72 -7.53
N VAL A 95 -11.05 9.30 -8.73
CA VAL A 95 -12.30 9.79 -9.30
C VAL A 95 -12.65 8.93 -10.51
N PRO A 96 -13.70 8.11 -10.45
CA PRO A 96 -14.09 7.28 -11.59
C PRO A 96 -14.59 8.17 -12.74
N TYR A 97 -14.26 7.76 -13.96
CA TYR A 97 -14.74 8.39 -15.18
C TYR A 97 -15.07 7.33 -16.23
N ASN A 98 -15.84 7.71 -17.24
CA ASN A 98 -16.10 6.82 -18.37
C ASN A 98 -14.86 6.74 -19.26
N THR A 99 -14.21 5.58 -19.32
CA THR A 99 -13.03 5.35 -20.15
C THR A 99 -13.38 5.21 -21.65
N ALA A 100 -14.67 5.08 -21.99
CA ALA A 100 -15.12 5.01 -23.37
C ALA A 100 -15.31 6.41 -23.99
N LYS A 101 -14.94 6.53 -25.26
CA LYS A 101 -15.32 7.68 -26.09
C LYS A 101 -16.83 7.64 -26.40
N PRO A 102 -17.47 8.78 -26.71
CA PRO A 102 -18.85 8.79 -27.19
C PRO A 102 -19.04 7.83 -28.37
N LYS A 103 -20.13 7.04 -28.35
CA LYS A 103 -20.42 6.06 -29.41
C LYS A 103 -20.94 6.68 -30.70
N PHE A 104 -21.51 7.88 -30.60
CA PHE A 104 -22.09 8.61 -31.71
C PHE A 104 -21.49 10.02 -31.71
N GLU A 105 -21.18 10.52 -32.90
CA GLU A 105 -20.71 11.89 -33.09
C GLU A 105 -21.90 12.84 -33.20
N SER A 106 -21.84 13.97 -32.51
CA SER A 106 -22.84 15.04 -32.63
C SER A 106 -22.60 15.85 -33.90
N TRP A 107 -23.68 16.37 -34.50
CA TRP A 107 -23.55 17.33 -35.59
C TRP A 107 -22.85 18.61 -35.12
N GLU A 108 -21.75 18.97 -35.78
CA GLU A 108 -21.06 20.26 -35.58
C GLU A 108 -21.66 21.32 -36.52
N ALA A 109 -22.41 22.27 -35.94
CA ALA A 109 -23.09 23.31 -36.70
C ALA A 109 -22.08 24.28 -37.35
N LYS A 110 -22.18 24.44 -38.67
CA LYS A 110 -21.47 25.48 -39.43
C LYS A 110 -22.46 26.54 -39.88
N VAL A 111 -22.27 27.77 -39.42
CA VAL A 111 -23.11 28.92 -39.82
C VAL A 111 -22.59 29.48 -41.13
N ALA A 112 -23.48 29.65 -42.13
CA ALA A 112 -23.18 30.31 -43.39
C ALA A 112 -24.14 31.50 -43.62
N PRO A 113 -23.65 32.63 -44.17
CA PRO A 113 -24.51 33.76 -44.51
C PRO A 113 -25.50 33.40 -45.64
N ARG A 114 -26.67 34.04 -45.67
CA ARG A 114 -27.60 33.95 -46.80
C ARG A 114 -27.03 34.74 -47.99
N ALA A 115 -27.12 34.16 -49.18
CA ALA A 115 -26.73 34.80 -50.44
C ALA A 115 -27.77 35.83 -50.91
#